data_AF-A0A1R1YK07-F1
#
_entry.id   AF-A0A1R1YK07-F1
#
_cell.length_a   1.000
_cell.length_b   1.000
_cell.length_c   1.000
_cell.angle_alpha   90.00
_cell.angle_beta   90.00
_cell.angle_gamma   90.00
#
_symmetry.space_group_name_H-M   'P 1'
#
loop_
_entity.id
_entity.type
_entity.pdbx_description
1 polymer ?
#
loop_
_entity_poly.entity_id
_entity_poly.type
_entity_poly.pdbx_seq_one_letter_code
_entity_poly.pdbx_strand_id
1 'polypeptide(L)'
;YKERYNIPEAQTILRGTLRYQGFPQFVKALVDIGFLNSENQAILSASNTDPLSWKDLTANLLNSPSSSAAELLEIIKTKISTNDAELRSRILSGVKWLGILNETIQVKKAGTYLDTLCARLEDLMQYEAGERDMVILQHKFEIENKDGSQETRTSTLLDYGIPDGVTSMAKTVGVPCGISTQFILDGKITRTGVLAPMTPDIYEPIMNELLKEGVYCVEETLN
;
A
#
# COMPACT_ATOMS: atom_id res chain seq x y z
N TYR A 1 13.19 -8.95 -14.17
CA TYR A 1 13.77 -7.60 -14.39
C TYR A 1 15.18 -7.67 -14.95
N LYS A 2 15.91 -8.75 -14.66
CA LYS A 2 17.20 -9.08 -15.27
C LYS A 2 17.25 -8.85 -16.79
N GLU A 3 16.27 -9.40 -17.50
CA GLU A 3 16.13 -9.27 -18.95
C GLU A 3 15.59 -7.89 -19.35
N ARG A 4 14.55 -7.43 -18.64
CA ARG A 4 13.88 -6.15 -18.94
C ARG A 4 14.83 -4.95 -18.85
N TYR A 5 15.71 -4.91 -17.87
CA TYR A 5 16.70 -3.84 -17.68
C TYR A 5 18.06 -4.18 -18.30
N ASN A 6 18.19 -5.34 -18.96
CA ASN A 6 19.44 -5.80 -19.57
C ASN A 6 20.64 -5.77 -18.61
N ILE A 7 20.46 -6.37 -17.43
CA ILE A 7 21.48 -6.48 -16.37
C ILE A 7 21.76 -7.96 -16.03
N PRO A 8 22.20 -8.80 -17.00
CA PRO A 8 22.46 -10.23 -16.78
C PRO A 8 23.53 -10.51 -15.70
N GLU A 9 24.40 -9.55 -15.43
CA GLU A 9 25.44 -9.59 -14.41
C GLU A 9 24.90 -9.41 -12.98
N ALA A 10 23.71 -8.81 -12.82
CA ALA A 10 23.15 -8.56 -11.50
C ALA A 10 22.85 -9.89 -10.76
N GLN A 11 23.44 -10.02 -9.59
CA GLN A 11 23.24 -11.16 -8.68
C GLN A 11 21.96 -11.00 -7.85
N THR A 12 21.65 -9.76 -7.46
CA THR A 12 20.51 -9.42 -6.62
C THR A 12 19.61 -8.44 -7.37
N ILE A 13 18.33 -8.79 -7.54
CA ILE A 13 17.32 -7.92 -8.15
C ILE A 13 16.06 -8.00 -7.31
N LEU A 14 15.77 -6.94 -6.56
CA LEU A 14 14.60 -6.86 -5.70
C LEU A 14 13.77 -5.64 -6.09
N ARG A 15 12.45 -5.82 -6.14
CA ARG A 15 11.49 -4.72 -6.21
C ARG A 15 10.51 -4.88 -5.06
N GLY A 16 10.53 -3.92 -4.14
CA GLY A 16 9.73 -3.95 -2.92
C GLY A 16 8.76 -2.79 -2.83
N THR A 17 8.02 -2.77 -1.73
CA THR A 17 7.18 -1.63 -1.33
C THR A 17 7.59 -1.18 0.06
N LEU A 18 7.57 0.13 0.31
CA LEU A 18 7.88 0.70 1.61
C LEU A 18 6.58 0.90 2.40
N ARG A 19 6.67 0.68 3.71
CA ARG A 19 5.59 0.91 4.68
C ARG A 19 6.19 1.45 5.96
N TYR A 20 5.42 2.23 6.70
CA TYR A 20 5.84 2.65 8.04
C TYR A 20 5.90 1.47 9.01
N GLN A 21 6.76 1.63 10.02
CA GLN A 21 6.97 0.63 11.06
C GLN A 21 5.66 0.22 11.75
N GLY A 22 5.48 -1.09 11.96
CA GLY A 22 4.27 -1.65 12.57
C GLY A 22 3.18 -2.05 11.58
N PHE A 23 3.19 -1.54 10.34
CA PHE A 23 2.19 -1.91 9.34
C PHE A 23 2.18 -3.43 9.07
N PRO A 24 3.31 -4.10 8.76
CA PRO A 24 3.30 -5.54 8.50
C PRO A 24 2.77 -6.36 9.68
N GLN A 25 3.13 -5.98 10.90
CA GLN A 25 2.72 -6.67 12.12
C GLN A 25 1.21 -6.52 12.38
N PHE A 26 0.67 -5.33 12.14
CA PHE A 26 -0.77 -5.09 12.28
C PHE A 26 -1.58 -5.86 11.23
N VAL A 27 -1.16 -5.83 9.97
CA VAL A 27 -1.82 -6.61 8.89
C VAL A 27 -1.71 -8.11 9.15
N LYS A 28 -0.56 -8.60 9.63
CA LYS A 28 -0.39 -10.00 10.03
C LYS A 28 -1.37 -10.40 11.13
N ALA A 29 -1.62 -9.53 12.12
CA ALA A 29 -2.62 -9.79 13.13
C ALA A 29 -4.04 -9.88 12.54
N LEU A 30 -4.40 -9.01 11.60
CA LEU A 30 -5.69 -9.09 10.89
C LEU A 30 -5.83 -10.40 10.08
N VAL A 31 -4.73 -10.89 9.49
CA VAL A 31 -4.69 -12.21 8.85
C VAL A 31 -4.95 -13.32 9.86
N ASP A 32 -4.24 -13.32 11.00
CA ASP A 32 -4.36 -14.37 12.03
C ASP A 32 -5.74 -14.39 12.71
N ILE A 33 -6.39 -13.22 12.80
CA ILE A 33 -7.77 -13.07 13.27
C ILE A 33 -8.77 -13.64 12.24
N GLY A 34 -8.42 -13.60 10.94
CA GLY A 34 -9.22 -14.14 9.84
C GLY A 34 -9.92 -13.09 8.99
N PHE A 35 -9.70 -11.79 9.25
CA PHE A 35 -10.41 -10.72 8.53
C PHE A 35 -10.02 -10.59 7.05
N LEU A 36 -8.86 -11.11 6.64
CA LEU A 36 -8.44 -11.09 5.22
C LEU A 36 -9.00 -12.27 4.41
N ASN A 37 -10.02 -12.96 4.91
CA ASN A 37 -10.76 -13.99 4.18
C ASN A 37 -11.69 -13.34 3.14
N SER A 38 -11.55 -13.77 1.88
CA SER A 38 -12.32 -13.30 0.72
C SER A 38 -13.43 -14.26 0.28
N GLU A 39 -13.80 -15.23 1.10
CA GLU A 39 -14.93 -16.13 0.86
C GLU A 39 -16.24 -15.44 1.26
N ASN A 40 -17.27 -15.63 0.45
CA ASN A 40 -18.59 -15.07 0.70
C ASN A 40 -19.20 -15.61 1.99
N GLN A 41 -19.75 -14.72 2.80
CA GLN A 41 -20.43 -15.03 4.06
C GLN A 41 -21.89 -14.63 3.94
N ALA A 42 -22.81 -15.55 4.23
CA ALA A 42 -24.26 -15.27 4.15
C ALA A 42 -24.68 -14.11 5.07
N ILE A 43 -24.03 -13.96 6.23
CA ILE A 43 -24.27 -12.86 7.18
C ILE A 43 -23.84 -11.48 6.63
N LEU A 44 -22.90 -11.46 5.68
CA LEU A 44 -22.37 -10.27 5.02
C LEU A 44 -22.96 -10.05 3.62
N SER A 45 -23.91 -10.88 3.17
CA SER A 45 -24.57 -10.67 1.88
C SER A 45 -25.26 -9.31 1.83
N ALA A 46 -25.17 -8.63 0.69
CA ALA A 46 -25.92 -7.39 0.44
C ALA A 46 -27.45 -7.59 0.50
N SER A 47 -27.93 -8.83 0.29
CA SER A 47 -29.34 -9.17 0.42
C SER A 47 -29.80 -9.35 1.88
N ASN A 48 -28.87 -9.43 2.83
CA ASN A 48 -29.18 -9.61 4.25
C ASN A 48 -29.39 -8.23 4.90
N THR A 49 -30.64 -7.93 5.27
CA THR A 49 -31.03 -6.63 5.86
C THR A 49 -30.95 -6.58 7.38
N ASP A 50 -30.63 -7.69 8.05
CA ASP A 50 -30.62 -7.74 9.51
C ASP A 50 -29.53 -6.81 10.08
N PRO A 51 -29.78 -6.09 11.18
CA PRO A 51 -28.74 -5.30 11.81
C PRO A 51 -27.59 -6.22 12.26
N LEU A 52 -26.35 -5.77 12.06
CA LEU A 52 -25.15 -6.51 12.42
C LEU A 52 -24.14 -5.55 13.00
N SER A 53 -23.83 -5.71 14.28
CA SER A 53 -22.76 -4.95 14.92
C SER A 53 -21.39 -5.55 14.60
N TRP A 54 -20.34 -4.75 14.72
CA TRP A 54 -18.97 -5.23 14.57
C TRP A 54 -18.61 -6.30 15.61
N LYS A 55 -19.10 -6.12 16.85
CA LYS A 55 -18.95 -7.11 17.93
C LYS A 55 -19.50 -8.47 17.55
N ASP A 56 -20.71 -8.51 17.00
CA ASP A 56 -21.37 -9.76 16.60
C ASP A 56 -20.71 -10.38 15.36
N LEU A 57 -20.27 -9.57 14.40
CA LEU A 57 -19.49 -10.04 13.26
C LEU A 57 -18.16 -10.68 13.71
N THR A 58 -17.47 -10.04 14.65
CA THR A 58 -16.20 -10.58 15.18
C THR A 58 -16.42 -11.85 15.99
N ALA A 59 -17.52 -11.95 16.75
CA ALA A 59 -17.90 -13.19 17.41
C ALA A 59 -18.14 -14.32 16.40
N ASN A 60 -18.83 -14.03 15.29
CA ASN A 60 -19.05 -14.98 14.21
C ASN A 60 -17.74 -15.42 13.54
N LEU A 61 -16.87 -14.48 13.17
CA LEU A 61 -15.55 -14.75 12.57
C LEU A 61 -14.70 -15.67 13.47
N LEU A 62 -14.71 -15.41 14.77
CA LEU A 62 -13.93 -16.16 15.75
C LEU A 62 -14.58 -17.48 16.17
N ASN A 63 -15.79 -17.79 15.67
CA ASN A 63 -16.62 -18.90 16.15
C ASN A 63 -16.79 -18.89 17.68
N SER A 64 -16.91 -17.69 18.27
CA SER A 64 -17.05 -17.51 19.71
C SER A 64 -18.51 -17.72 20.13
N PRO A 65 -18.78 -18.50 21.19
CA PRO A 65 -20.13 -18.66 21.74
C PRO A 65 -20.61 -17.40 22.50
N SER A 66 -19.71 -16.45 22.77
CA SER A 66 -19.98 -15.21 23.48
C SER A 66 -19.68 -14.00 22.60
N SER A 67 -20.56 -13.00 22.69
CA SER A 67 -20.39 -11.69 22.07
C SER A 67 -19.87 -10.64 23.07
N SER A 68 -19.27 -11.05 24.19
CA SER A 68 -18.61 -10.12 25.12
C SER A 68 -17.33 -9.54 24.50
N ALA A 69 -17.24 -8.21 24.40
CA ALA A 69 -16.06 -7.54 23.84
C ALA A 69 -14.76 -7.89 24.59
N ALA A 70 -14.83 -8.12 25.90
CA ALA A 70 -13.67 -8.52 26.70
C ALA A 70 -13.18 -9.94 26.36
N GLU A 71 -14.10 -10.87 26.17
CA GLU A 71 -13.77 -12.26 25.82
C GLU A 71 -13.23 -12.37 24.39
N LEU A 72 -13.87 -11.66 23.45
CA LEU A 72 -13.39 -11.56 22.06
C LEU A 72 -11.98 -10.96 22.00
N LEU A 73 -11.68 -9.95 22.83
CA LEU A 73 -10.36 -9.34 22.89
C LEU A 73 -9.29 -10.33 23.40
N GLU A 74 -9.62 -11.16 24.39
CA GLU A 74 -8.69 -12.20 24.87
C GLU A 74 -8.47 -13.28 23.80
N ILE A 75 -9.50 -13.68 23.04
CA ILE A 75 -9.34 -14.59 21.89
C ILE A 75 -8.40 -13.96 20.86
N ILE A 76 -8.64 -12.70 20.46
CA ILE A 76 -7.79 -11.97 19.52
C ILE A 76 -6.34 -11.94 20.02
N LYS A 77 -6.13 -11.62 21.30
CA LYS A 77 -4.80 -11.57 21.92
C LYS A 77 -4.04 -12.89 21.82
N THR A 78 -4.72 -14.04 21.94
CA THR A 78 -4.08 -15.36 21.77
C THR A 78 -3.69 -15.66 20.32
N LYS A 79 -4.34 -15.03 19.34
CA LYS A 79 -4.02 -15.18 17.91
C LYS A 79 -2.84 -14.31 17.45
N ILE A 80 -2.51 -13.25 18.19
CA ILE A 80 -1.40 -12.35 17.86
C ILE A 80 -0.07 -13.04 18.18
N SER A 81 0.60 -13.53 17.13
CA SER A 81 1.85 -14.27 17.23
C SER A 81 3.06 -13.32 17.36
N THR A 82 3.30 -12.81 18.58
CA THR A 82 4.50 -12.03 18.92
C THR A 82 4.92 -12.26 20.36
N ASN A 83 6.23 -12.20 20.65
CA ASN A 83 6.79 -12.21 22.00
C ASN A 83 6.99 -10.80 22.57
N ASP A 84 6.87 -9.78 21.73
CA ASP A 84 7.00 -8.37 22.11
C ASP A 84 5.68 -7.87 22.72
N ALA A 85 5.73 -7.54 24.01
CA ALA A 85 4.57 -7.08 24.78
C ALA A 85 4.09 -5.69 24.34
N GLU A 86 4.99 -4.80 23.95
CA GLU A 86 4.65 -3.45 23.49
C GLU A 86 3.97 -3.52 22.13
N LEU A 87 4.54 -4.30 21.20
CA LEU A 87 3.91 -4.55 19.91
C LEU A 87 2.52 -5.16 20.06
N ARG A 88 2.36 -6.15 20.96
CA ARG A 88 1.05 -6.76 21.24
C ARG A 88 0.06 -5.71 21.75
N SER A 89 0.48 -4.87 22.70
CA SER A 89 -0.35 -3.78 23.23
C SER A 89 -0.78 -2.81 22.13
N ARG A 90 0.15 -2.41 21.24
CA ARG A 90 -0.13 -1.51 20.11
C ARG A 90 -1.13 -2.12 19.12
N ILE A 91 -0.99 -3.40 18.78
CA ILE A 91 -1.94 -4.10 17.90
C ILE A 91 -3.32 -4.15 18.55
N LEU A 92 -3.42 -4.50 19.83
CA LEU A 92 -4.70 -4.53 20.54
C LEU A 92 -5.36 -3.15 20.62
N SER A 93 -4.56 -2.08 20.78
CA SER A 93 -5.06 -0.71 20.73
C SER A 93 -5.61 -0.36 19.34
N GLY A 94 -4.91 -0.75 18.27
CA GLY A 94 -5.40 -0.56 16.90
C GLY A 94 -6.67 -1.35 16.60
N VAL A 95 -6.79 -2.59 17.09
CA VAL A 95 -8.02 -3.39 17.02
C VAL A 95 -9.20 -2.67 17.69
N LYS A 96 -8.98 -2.06 18.86
CA LYS A 96 -10.00 -1.25 19.54
C LYS A 96 -10.36 0.00 18.73
N TRP A 97 -9.36 0.70 18.19
CA TRP A 97 -9.56 1.91 17.37
C TRP A 97 -10.36 1.62 16.10
N LEU A 98 -10.09 0.50 15.43
CA LEU A 98 -10.90 0.05 14.29
C LEU A 98 -12.38 -0.14 14.67
N GLY A 99 -12.68 -0.37 15.95
CA GLY A 99 -14.04 -0.55 16.43
C GLY A 99 -14.63 -1.92 16.07
N ILE A 100 -13.79 -2.91 15.72
CA ILE A 100 -14.27 -4.25 15.35
C ILE A 100 -14.92 -5.02 16.53
N LEU A 101 -14.81 -4.50 17.75
CA LEU A 101 -15.49 -5.02 18.95
C LEU A 101 -16.65 -4.12 19.42
N ASN A 102 -17.02 -3.10 18.64
CA ASN A 102 -18.05 -2.14 19.01
C ASN A 102 -19.46 -2.72 18.78
N GLU A 103 -20.35 -2.48 19.73
CA GLU A 103 -21.72 -3.00 19.72
C GLU A 103 -22.75 -2.10 19.03
N THR A 104 -22.46 -0.81 18.87
CA THR A 104 -23.38 0.17 18.29
C THR A 104 -23.09 0.44 16.83
N ILE A 105 -21.82 0.38 16.42
CA ILE A 105 -21.41 0.60 15.03
C ILE A 105 -21.91 -0.55 14.16
N GLN A 106 -22.73 -0.21 13.17
CA GLN A 106 -23.26 -1.17 12.21
C GLN A 106 -22.22 -1.51 11.13
N VAL A 107 -22.24 -2.77 10.71
CA VAL A 107 -21.38 -3.30 9.67
C VAL A 107 -21.91 -2.90 8.28
N LYS A 108 -21.02 -2.33 7.45
CA LYS A 108 -21.26 -2.18 6.01
C LYS A 108 -21.02 -3.53 5.32
N LYS A 109 -22.08 -4.32 5.18
CA LYS A 109 -22.04 -5.67 4.60
C LYS A 109 -21.57 -5.64 3.14
N ALA A 110 -20.43 -6.28 2.85
CA ALA A 110 -19.82 -6.27 1.52
C ALA A 110 -19.49 -7.69 0.99
N GLY A 111 -20.25 -8.70 1.41
CA GLY A 111 -20.13 -10.09 0.94
C GLY A 111 -19.04 -10.89 1.66
N THR A 112 -17.84 -10.34 1.82
CA THR A 112 -16.68 -11.01 2.43
C THR A 112 -16.20 -10.29 3.69
N TYR A 113 -15.46 -10.98 4.56
CA TYR A 113 -14.83 -10.34 5.72
C TYR A 113 -13.81 -9.28 5.28
N LEU A 114 -13.04 -9.56 4.22
CA LEU A 114 -12.05 -8.65 3.66
C LEU A 114 -12.70 -7.35 3.21
N ASP A 115 -13.72 -7.41 2.34
CA ASP A 115 -14.35 -6.22 1.78
C ASP A 115 -15.11 -5.43 2.84
N THR A 116 -15.70 -6.13 3.81
CA THR A 116 -16.39 -5.52 4.95
C THR A 116 -15.41 -4.77 5.86
N LEU A 117 -14.21 -5.34 6.09
CA LEU A 117 -13.13 -4.65 6.77
C LEU A 117 -12.62 -3.47 5.94
N CYS A 118 -12.43 -3.62 4.63
CA CYS A 118 -12.00 -2.54 3.74
C CYS A 118 -12.95 -1.33 3.84
N ALA A 119 -14.26 -1.55 3.77
CA ALA A 119 -15.25 -0.48 3.93
C ALA A 119 -15.11 0.27 5.27
N ARG A 120 -14.69 -0.42 6.34
CA ARG A 120 -14.40 0.19 7.64
C ARG A 120 -13.09 0.97 7.65
N LEU A 121 -12.05 0.45 7.01
CA LEU A 121 -10.77 1.13 6.87
C LEU A 121 -10.92 2.40 6.02
N GLU A 122 -11.71 2.33 4.95
CA GLU A 122 -12.06 3.48 4.10
C GLU A 122 -12.76 4.59 4.88
N ASP A 123 -13.60 4.28 5.87
CA ASP A 123 -14.21 5.30 6.72
C ASP A 123 -13.23 5.96 7.70
N LEU A 124 -12.24 5.20 8.17
CA LEU A 124 -11.38 5.61 9.29
C LEU A 124 -10.01 6.13 8.88
N MET A 125 -9.51 5.74 7.71
CA MET A 125 -8.12 5.96 7.28
C MET A 125 -8.05 6.85 6.04
N GLN A 126 -8.97 7.81 5.93
CA GLN A 126 -8.90 8.86 4.91
C GLN A 126 -7.91 9.94 5.32
N TYR A 127 -7.45 10.70 4.34
CA TYR A 127 -6.82 11.98 4.60
C TYR A 127 -7.87 12.99 5.07
N GLU A 128 -7.60 13.67 6.16
CA GLU A 128 -8.39 14.80 6.65
C GLU A 128 -7.91 16.14 6.05
N ALA A 129 -8.71 17.20 6.24
CA ALA A 129 -8.37 18.53 5.77
C ALA A 129 -7.06 19.03 6.40
N GLY A 130 -6.18 19.60 5.58
CA GLY A 130 -4.84 20.04 5.99
C GLY A 130 -3.80 18.92 6.10
N GLU A 131 -4.16 17.65 5.92
CA GLU A 131 -3.18 16.56 5.82
C GLU A 131 -2.56 16.47 4.41
N ARG A 132 -1.47 15.70 4.29
CA ARG A 132 -0.77 15.48 3.03
C ARG A 132 -0.26 14.06 2.91
N ASP A 133 -0.19 13.55 1.68
CA ASP A 133 0.47 12.29 1.36
C ASP A 133 1.97 12.48 1.05
N MET A 134 2.65 11.35 0.85
CA MET A 134 4.08 11.30 0.54
C MET A 134 4.34 10.13 -0.40
N VAL A 135 5.06 10.39 -1.49
CA VAL A 135 5.64 9.36 -2.35
C VAL A 135 7.14 9.33 -2.11
N ILE A 136 7.65 8.15 -1.78
CA ILE A 136 9.08 7.86 -1.71
C ILE A 136 9.40 6.70 -2.65
N LEU A 137 10.30 6.95 -3.59
CA LEU A 137 10.86 5.97 -4.51
C LEU A 137 12.37 6.05 -4.40
N GLN A 138 13.02 4.90 -4.21
CA GLN A 138 14.47 4.83 -4.24
C GLN A 138 14.91 3.62 -5.05
N HIS A 139 15.77 3.87 -6.04
CA HIS A 139 16.63 2.84 -6.59
C HIS A 139 17.95 2.83 -5.82
N LYS A 140 18.51 1.64 -5.59
CA LYS A 140 19.83 1.43 -5.02
C LYS A 140 20.60 0.45 -5.90
N PHE A 141 21.79 0.86 -6.33
CA PHE A 141 22.67 0.10 -7.21
C PHE A 141 23.99 -0.13 -6.51
N GLU A 142 24.41 -1.39 -6.41
CA GLU A 142 25.77 -1.77 -6.03
C GLU A 142 26.51 -2.06 -7.33
N ILE A 143 27.53 -1.25 -7.63
CA ILE A 143 28.17 -1.17 -8.95
C ILE A 143 29.63 -1.58 -8.80
N GLU A 144 30.08 -2.47 -9.69
CA GLU A 144 31.50 -2.72 -9.94
C GLU A 144 31.92 -1.92 -11.18
N ASN A 145 32.85 -0.99 -10.99
CA ASN A 145 33.38 -0.16 -12.04
C ASN A 145 34.37 -0.92 -12.92
N LYS A 146 34.72 -0.33 -14.07
CA LYS A 146 35.65 -0.92 -15.04
C LYS A 146 37.04 -1.21 -14.46
N ASP A 147 37.48 -0.46 -13.46
CA ASP A 147 38.77 -0.63 -12.78
C ASP A 147 38.70 -1.63 -11.61
N GLY A 148 37.54 -2.23 -11.37
CA GLY A 148 37.27 -3.15 -10.26
C GLY A 148 36.92 -2.45 -8.93
N SER A 149 36.91 -1.11 -8.88
CA SER A 149 36.41 -0.40 -7.71
C SER A 149 34.90 -0.61 -7.55
N GLN A 150 34.42 -0.58 -6.31
CA GLN A 150 33.00 -0.74 -6.01
C GLN A 150 32.43 0.56 -5.46
N GLU A 151 31.21 0.89 -5.86
CA GLU A 151 30.46 2.01 -5.31
C GLU A 151 28.98 1.65 -5.13
N THR A 152 28.31 2.38 -4.27
CA THR A 152 26.86 2.31 -4.14
C THR A 152 26.25 3.62 -4.61
N ARG A 153 25.30 3.56 -5.55
CA ARG A 153 24.53 4.72 -6.00
C ARG A 153 23.07 4.59 -5.64
N THR A 154 22.44 5.72 -5.34
CA THR A 154 20.99 5.81 -5.17
C THR A 154 20.39 6.79 -6.16
N SER A 155 19.13 6.58 -6.51
CA SER A 155 18.32 7.50 -7.31
C SER A 155 16.98 7.65 -6.58
N THR A 156 16.76 8.81 -5.95
CA THR A 156 15.69 9.00 -4.95
C THR A 156 14.72 10.09 -5.37
N LEU A 157 13.43 9.78 -5.38
CA LEU A 157 12.33 10.75 -5.44
C LEU A 157 11.64 10.77 -4.08
N LEU A 158 11.55 11.96 -3.48
CA LEU A 158 10.75 12.25 -2.30
C LEU A 158 9.85 13.44 -2.62
N ASP A 159 8.55 13.20 -2.71
CA ASP A 159 7.55 14.21 -3.04
C ASP A 159 6.42 14.18 -2.00
N TYR A 160 5.88 15.36 -1.69
CA TYR A 160 4.79 15.52 -0.72
C TYR A 160 3.60 16.17 -1.41
N GLY A 161 2.40 15.69 -1.07
CA GLY A 161 1.17 16.31 -1.53
C GLY A 161 1.02 17.73 -1.01
N ILE A 162 0.26 18.53 -1.74
CA ILE A 162 -0.15 19.87 -1.31
C ILE A 162 -1.38 19.69 -0.42
N PRO A 163 -1.37 20.14 0.85
CA PRO A 163 -2.56 20.12 1.71
C PRO A 163 -3.75 20.75 1.00
N ASP A 164 -4.91 20.08 1.06
CA ASP A 164 -6.16 20.48 0.38
C ASP A 164 -6.02 20.70 -1.15
N GLY A 165 -4.98 20.11 -1.77
CA GLY A 165 -4.66 20.25 -3.18
C GLY A 165 -4.37 18.92 -3.87
N VAL A 166 -3.47 18.94 -4.86
CA VAL A 166 -3.07 17.72 -5.58
C VAL A 166 -2.15 16.88 -4.69
N THR A 167 -2.50 15.60 -4.50
CA THR A 167 -1.68 14.64 -3.77
C THR A 167 -0.43 14.26 -4.56
N SER A 168 0.65 13.91 -3.86
CA SER A 168 1.87 13.40 -4.46
C SER A 168 1.60 12.17 -5.33
N MET A 169 0.76 11.26 -4.84
CA MET A 169 0.32 10.08 -5.61
C MET A 169 -0.41 10.48 -6.90
N ALA A 170 -1.36 11.42 -6.84
CA ALA A 170 -2.09 11.87 -8.02
C ALA A 170 -1.14 12.54 -9.04
N LYS A 171 -0.21 13.37 -8.57
CA LYS A 171 0.80 14.03 -9.41
C LYS A 171 1.72 13.00 -10.08
N THR A 172 2.35 12.15 -9.30
CA THR A 172 3.38 11.19 -9.76
C THR A 172 2.82 10.02 -10.60
N VAL A 173 1.50 9.85 -10.65
CA VAL A 173 0.83 8.89 -11.55
C VAL A 173 0.19 9.61 -12.75
N GLY A 174 -0.59 10.66 -12.48
CA GLY A 174 -1.38 11.36 -13.49
C GLY A 174 -0.54 12.16 -14.47
N VAL A 175 0.51 12.84 -14.00
CA VAL A 175 1.37 13.68 -14.85
C VAL A 175 2.15 12.83 -15.87
N PRO A 176 2.85 11.73 -15.50
CA PRO A 176 3.48 10.86 -16.49
C PRO A 176 2.48 10.27 -17.51
N CYS A 177 1.26 9.94 -17.05
CA CYS A 177 0.19 9.46 -17.93
C CYS A 177 -0.23 10.53 -18.95
N GLY A 178 -0.45 11.77 -18.49
CA GLY A 178 -0.80 12.90 -19.36
C GLY A 178 0.28 13.23 -20.39
N ILE A 179 1.55 13.32 -19.96
CA ILE A 179 2.70 13.56 -20.84
C ILE A 179 2.80 12.46 -21.90
N SER A 180 2.74 11.20 -21.48
CA SER A 180 2.83 10.05 -22.41
C SER A 180 1.68 10.06 -23.42
N THR A 181 0.47 10.38 -22.96
CA THR A 181 -0.72 10.51 -23.83
C THR A 181 -0.52 11.61 -24.87
N GLN A 182 -0.06 12.79 -24.45
CA GLN A 182 0.21 13.90 -25.37
C GLN A 182 1.28 13.53 -26.39
N PHE A 183 2.35 12.84 -25.99
CA PHE A 183 3.42 12.43 -26.91
C PHE A 183 2.99 11.40 -27.95
N ILE A 184 2.04 10.53 -27.61
CA ILE A 184 1.42 9.62 -28.58
C ILE A 184 0.57 10.42 -29.58
N LEU A 185 -0.26 11.34 -29.09
CA LEU A 185 -1.15 12.16 -29.93
C LEU A 185 -0.37 13.13 -30.85
N ASP A 186 0.73 13.68 -30.36
CA ASP A 186 1.63 14.56 -31.12
C ASP A 186 2.51 13.79 -32.12
N GLY A 187 2.47 12.46 -32.13
CA GLY A 187 3.32 11.63 -32.98
C GLY A 187 4.81 11.65 -32.57
N LYS A 188 5.14 12.00 -31.32
CA LYS A 188 6.51 11.91 -30.77
C LYS A 188 6.86 10.48 -30.39
N ILE A 189 5.90 9.72 -29.84
CA ILE A 189 6.03 8.27 -29.64
C ILE A 189 5.26 7.60 -30.78
N THR A 190 5.98 7.04 -31.74
CA THR A 190 5.41 6.47 -32.98
C THR A 190 5.36 4.95 -32.99
N ARG A 191 6.07 4.30 -32.05
CA ARG A 191 6.10 2.84 -31.96
C ARG A 191 4.70 2.29 -31.69
N THR A 192 4.35 1.20 -32.37
CA THR A 192 3.06 0.53 -32.27
C THR A 192 3.15 -0.77 -31.49
N GLY A 193 2.03 -1.23 -30.93
CA GLY A 193 1.93 -2.47 -30.17
C GLY A 193 1.72 -2.21 -28.68
N VAL A 194 1.92 -3.24 -27.85
CA VAL A 194 1.84 -3.13 -26.39
C VAL A 194 3.22 -2.75 -25.86
N LEU A 195 3.37 -1.50 -25.42
CA LEU A 195 4.66 -0.91 -25.05
C LEU A 195 4.73 -0.59 -23.55
N ALA A 196 5.97 -0.41 -23.09
CA ALA A 196 6.33 0.10 -21.77
C ALA A 196 7.56 1.03 -21.92
N PRO A 197 7.84 1.94 -20.96
CA PRO A 197 8.96 2.88 -21.03
C PRO A 197 10.31 2.19 -20.77
N MET A 198 10.70 1.28 -21.67
CA MET A 198 11.86 0.39 -21.54
C MET A 198 13.04 0.80 -22.43
N THR A 199 12.86 1.81 -23.28
CA THR A 199 13.87 2.24 -24.24
C THR A 199 14.00 3.77 -24.23
N PRO A 200 15.21 4.31 -24.48
CA PRO A 200 15.48 5.75 -24.36
C PRO A 200 14.55 6.63 -25.21
N ASP A 201 14.20 6.18 -26.41
CA ASP A 201 13.26 6.86 -27.33
C ASP A 201 11.87 7.10 -26.71
N ILE A 202 11.48 6.31 -25.70
CA ILE A 202 10.23 6.48 -24.97
C ILE A 202 10.47 7.25 -23.67
N TYR A 203 11.39 6.78 -22.82
CA TYR A 203 11.49 7.32 -21.46
C TYR A 203 12.23 8.66 -21.39
N GLU A 204 13.21 8.95 -22.25
CA GLU A 204 13.99 10.20 -22.14
C GLU A 204 13.13 11.44 -22.42
N PRO A 205 12.29 11.49 -23.47
CA PRO A 205 11.36 12.61 -23.66
C PRO A 205 10.43 12.78 -22.47
N ILE A 206 9.92 11.68 -21.90
CA ILE A 206 8.98 11.71 -20.77
C ILE A 206 9.68 12.26 -19.53
N MET A 207 10.89 11.79 -19.22
CA MET A 207 11.68 12.29 -18.07
C MET A 207 12.01 13.78 -18.21
N ASN A 208 12.33 14.25 -19.42
CA ASN A 208 12.61 15.67 -19.67
C ASN A 208 11.39 16.57 -19.43
N GLU A 209 10.19 16.09 -19.73
CA GLU A 209 8.96 16.84 -19.45
C GLU A 209 8.57 16.75 -17.96
N LEU A 210 8.74 15.58 -17.34
CA LEU A 210 8.52 15.39 -15.91
C LEU A 210 9.43 16.28 -15.04
N LEU A 211 10.65 16.54 -15.48
CA LEU A 211 11.56 17.46 -14.81
C LEU A 211 10.97 18.87 -14.70
N LYS A 212 10.24 19.35 -15.72
CA LYS A 212 9.58 20.67 -15.71
C LYS A 212 8.41 20.72 -14.73
N GLU A 213 7.80 19.57 -14.47
CA GLU A 213 6.75 19.38 -13.45
C GLU A 213 7.33 19.14 -12.04
N GLY A 214 8.66 19.23 -11.90
CA GLY A 214 9.37 18.98 -10.65
C GLY A 214 9.31 17.52 -10.20
N VAL A 215 9.13 16.57 -11.11
CA VAL A 215 9.12 15.12 -10.83
C VAL A 215 10.40 14.50 -11.39
N TYR A 216 11.36 14.22 -10.52
CA TYR A 216 12.63 13.61 -10.88
C TYR A 216 13.26 12.90 -9.69
N CYS A 217 14.15 11.95 -9.96
CA CYS A 217 14.97 11.33 -8.94
C CYS A 217 16.32 12.07 -8.83
N VAL A 218 16.78 12.31 -7.61
CA VAL A 218 18.14 12.83 -7.33
C VAL A 218 19.10 11.66 -7.21
N GLU A 219 20.21 11.73 -7.92
CA GLU A 219 21.26 10.71 -7.88
C GLU A 219 22.36 11.07 -6.88
N GLU A 220 22.78 10.10 -6.07
CA GLU A 220 23.86 10.26 -5.09
C GLU A 220 24.73 9.00 -5.03
N THR A 221 26.05 9.16 -4.99
CA THR A 221 26.99 8.09 -4.60
C THR A 221 27.12 8.09 -3.09
N LEU A 222 26.84 6.95 -2.45
CA LEU A 222 27.05 6.76 -1.03
C LEU A 222 28.54 6.49 -0.79
N ASN A 223 29.15 7.29 0.08
CA ASN A 223 30.52 7.09 0.56
C ASN A 223 30.64 5.86 1.46
#